data_AF-D4G8U3-F1
#
_entry.id   AF-D4G8U3-F1
#
_cell.length_a   1.000
_cell.length_b   1.000
_cell.length_c   1.000
_cell.angle_alpha   90.00
_cell.angle_beta   90.00
_cell.angle_gamma   90.00
#
_symmetry.space_group_name_H-M   'P 1'
#
loop_
_entity.id
_entity.type
_entity.pdbx_description
1 polymer ?
#
loop_
_entity_poly.entity_id
_entity_poly.type
_entity_poly.pdbx_seq_one_letter_code
_entity_poly.pdbx_strand_id
1 'polypeptide(L)' 'MKKKSAIYSGSFDPPTIGHVDIIVRASSIFDQIIVGIANNLKKNTSFY' A
#
# COMPACT_ATOMS: atom_id res chain seq x y z
N MET A 1 20.41 16.64 2.13
CA MET A 1 20.09 15.26 2.56
C MET A 1 19.24 14.60 1.48
N LYS A 2 19.44 13.32 1.19
CA LYS A 2 18.70 12.60 0.14
C LYS A 2 17.33 12.17 0.70
N LYS A 3 16.22 12.58 0.08
CA LYS A 3 14.87 12.12 0.45
C LYS A 3 14.75 10.62 0.20
N LYS A 4 14.27 9.87 1.19
CA LYS A 4 14.01 8.44 1.08
C LYS A 4 12.53 8.23 0.79
N SER A 5 12.23 7.79 -0.43
CA SER A 5 10.88 7.44 -0.85
C SER A 5 10.71 5.92 -0.90
N ALA A 6 9.54 5.43 -0.48
CA ALA A 6 9.14 4.03 -0.56
C ALA A 6 7.87 3.87 -1.41
N ILE A 7 7.70 2.70 -2.02
CA ILE A 7 6.49 2.33 -2.75
C ILE A 7 5.90 1.09 -2.08
N TYR A 8 4.61 1.14 -1.76
CA TYR A 8 3.84 0.02 -1.26
C TYR A 8 2.72 -0.31 -2.24
N SER A 9 2.93 -1.33 -3.08
CA SER A 9 1.99 -1.72 -4.13
C SER A 9 1.18 -2.97 -3.75
N GLY A 10 -0.07 -3.03 -4.19
CA GLY A 10 -0.99 -4.12 -3.88
C GLY A 10 -2.36 -3.94 -4.52
N SER A 11 -3.19 -5.00 -4.45
CA SER A 11 -4.59 -4.93 -4.91
C SER A 11 -5.46 -4.11 -3.98
N PHE A 12 -5.17 -4.14 -2.67
CA PHE A 12 -5.90 -3.42 -1.62
C PHE A 12 -7.42 -3.55 -1.74
N ASP A 13 -7.91 -4.76 -2.00
CA ASP A 13 -9.32 -5.04 -2.29
C ASP A 13 -9.86 -6.11 -1.33
N PRO A 14 -10.33 -5.73 -0.12
CA PRO A 14 -10.36 -4.39 0.45
C PRO A 14 -9.05 -4.08 1.21
N PRO A 15 -8.76 -2.80 1.50
CA PRO A 15 -7.68 -2.48 2.42
C PRO A 15 -8.06 -2.96 3.84
N THR A 16 -7.10 -3.57 4.55
CA THR A 16 -7.27 -4.06 5.92
C THR A 16 -6.47 -3.19 6.90
N ILE A 17 -6.75 -3.35 8.20
CA ILE A 17 -5.98 -2.70 9.28
C ILE A 17 -4.49 -3.07 9.19
N GLY A 18 -4.15 -4.28 8.72
CA GLY A 18 -2.77 -4.69 8.49
C GLY A 18 -2.05 -3.85 7.43
N HIS A 19 -2.75 -3.43 6.36
CA HIS A 19 -2.17 -2.51 5.37
C HIS A 19 -1.90 -1.13 5.98
N VAL A 20 -2.81 -0.65 6.84
CA VAL A 20 -2.64 0.63 7.55
C VAL A 20 -1.45 0.56 8.50
N ASP A 21 -1.31 -0.52 9.27
CA ASP A 21 -0.17 -0.74 10.16
C ASP A 21 1.18 -0.68 9.42
N ILE A 22 1.25 -1.33 8.25
CA ILE A 22 2.45 -1.29 7.39
C ILE A 22 2.76 0.14 6.95
N ILE A 23 1.74 0.91 6.53
CA ILE A 23 1.92 2.31 6.10
C ILE A 23 2.41 3.18 7.27
N VAL A 24 1.84 3.00 8.46
CA VAL A 24 2.24 3.72 9.67
C VAL A 24 3.68 3.41 10.05
N ARG A 25 4.07 2.14 10.07
CA ARG A 25 5.46 1.74 10.35
C ARG A 25 6.44 2.23 9.29
N ALA A 26 6.06 2.22 8.02
CA ALA A 26 6.90 2.77 6.96
C ALA A 26 7.08 4.29 7.10
N SER A 27 6.08 5.01 7.62
CA SER A 27 6.12 6.48 7.71
C SER A 27 7.13 7.01 8.72
N SER A 28 7.59 6.17 9.64
CA SER A 28 8.67 6.51 10.57
C SER A 28 10.08 6.29 9.98
N ILE A 29 10.17 5.62 8.83
CA ILE A 29 11.44 5.22 8.19
C ILE A 29 11.71 6.04 6.91
N PHE A 30 10.65 6.42 6.18
CA PHE A 30 10.72 7.09 4.88
C PHE A 30 10.08 8.48 4.92
N ASP A 31 10.63 9.41 4.15
CA ASP A 31 10.10 10.77 4.02
C ASP A 31 8.80 10.81 3.18
N GLN A 32 8.61 9.80 2.33
CA GLN A 32 7.45 9.68 1.46
C GLN A 32 7.13 8.21 1.18
N ILE A 33 5.84 7.88 1.22
CA ILE A 33 5.33 6.56 0.83
C ILE A 33 4.30 6.75 -0.28
N ILE A 34 4.43 5.97 -1.35
CA ILE A 34 3.49 5.95 -2.47
C ILE A 34 2.75 4.61 -2.40
N VAL A 35 1.44 4.65 -2.17
CA VAL A 35 0.60 3.44 -2.16
C VAL A 35 0.04 3.21 -3.57
N GLY A 36 0.52 2.16 -4.23
CA GLY A 36 0.13 1.82 -5.61
C GLY A 36 -0.98 0.78 -5.64
N ILE A 37 -2.19 1.20 -5.97
CA ILE A 37 -3.34 0.29 -6.10
C ILE A 37 -3.38 -0.28 -7.51
N ALA A 38 -3.11 -1.58 -7.64
CA ALA A 38 -3.17 -2.27 -8.91
C ALA A 38 -4.63 -2.56 -9.28
N ASN A 39 -5.16 -1.83 -10.27
CA ASN A 39 -6.48 -2.12 -10.83
C ASN A 39 -6.40 -3.31 -11.78
N ASN A 40 -6.70 -4.51 -11.29
CA ASN A 40 -6.64 -5.73 -12.07
C ASN A 40 -8.04 -6.11 -12.55
N LEU A 41 -8.47 -5.53 -13.69
CA LEU A 41 -9.82 -5.69 -14.29
C LEU A 41 -10.21 -7.15 -14.59
N LYS A 42 -9.26 -8.11 -14.54
CA LYS A 42 -9.49 -9.55 -14.77
C LYS A 42 -9.60 -10.37 -13.49
N LYS A 43 -9.41 -9.77 -12.31
CA LYS A 43 -9.48 -10.48 -11.04
C LYS A 43 -10.92 -10.37 -10.53
N ASN A 44 -11.67 -11.46 -10.57
CA ASN A 44 -12.97 -11.55 -9.92
C ASN A 44 -12.75 -11.52 -8.40
N THR A 45 -12.72 -10.32 -7.81
CA THR A 45 -12.70 -10.14 -6.36
C THR A 45 -14.02 -10.66 -5.79
N SER A 46 -14.04 -11.92 -5.35
CA SER A 46 -15.17 -12.50 -4.64
C SER A 46 -15.03 -12.16 -3.16
N PHE A 47 -15.88 -11.26 -2.69
CA PHE A 47 -16.16 -11.09 -1.27
C PHE A 47 -17.20 -12.16 -0.89
N TYR A 48 -16.84 -13.09 -0.01
CA TYR A 48 -17.79 -13.99 0.64
C TYR A 48 -18.27 -13.38 1.95
#